data_AF-A0A1G4EP95-F1
#
_entry.id   AF-A0A1G4EP95-F1
#
_cell.length_a   1.000
_cell.length_b   1.000
_cell.length_c   1.000
_cell.angle_alpha   90.00
_cell.angle_beta   90.00
_cell.angle_gamma   90.00
#
_symmetry.space_group_name_H-M   'P 1'
#
loop_
_entity.id
_entity.type
_entity.pdbx_description
1 polymer ?
#
loop_
_entity_poly.entity_id
_entity_poly.type
_entity_poly.pdbx_seq_one_letter_code
_entity_poly.pdbx_strand_id
1 'polypeptide(L)'
;MSTPVVTKEQIKNSLDIWFQFMLNQDFVQSKTLKEEIESKISHIEEDQQILFYYSLLDFRYKVLSDSMNISHDEFVKIDSIVSLRL
;
A
#
# COMPACT_ATOMS: atom_id res chain seq x y z
N MET A 1 9.26 -17.46 -22.52
CA MET A 1 9.52 -16.33 -21.62
C MET A 1 8.72 -16.59 -20.36
N SER A 2 9.34 -17.06 -19.28
CA SER A 2 8.65 -17.22 -18.00
C SER A 2 8.56 -15.83 -17.36
N THR A 3 7.37 -15.23 -17.39
CA THR A 3 7.11 -14.01 -16.63
C THR A 3 7.45 -14.29 -15.17
N PRO A 4 8.24 -13.42 -14.48
CA PRO A 4 8.52 -13.62 -13.08
C PRO A 4 7.18 -13.59 -12.34
N VAL A 5 6.75 -14.74 -11.84
CA VAL A 5 5.56 -14.84 -11.00
C VAL A 5 5.90 -14.13 -9.70
N VAL A 6 5.45 -12.89 -9.56
CA VAL A 6 5.59 -12.16 -8.29
C VAL A 6 4.82 -12.95 -7.24
N THR A 7 5.51 -13.39 -6.19
CA THR A 7 4.87 -14.19 -5.15
C THR A 7 4.20 -13.29 -4.12
N LYS A 8 3.15 -13.81 -3.47
CA LYS A 8 2.47 -13.12 -2.35
C LYS A 8 3.44 -12.70 -1.25
N GLU A 9 4.45 -13.53 -0.96
CA GLU A 9 5.48 -13.26 0.03
C GLU A 9 6.37 -12.06 -0.36
N GLN A 10 6.72 -11.93 -1.63
CA GLN A 10 7.51 -10.79 -2.11
C GLN A 10 6.75 -9.48 -1.90
N ILE A 11 5.46 -9.43 -2.20
CA ILE A 11 4.65 -8.22 -2.00
C ILE A 11 4.48 -7.90 -0.51
N LYS A 12 4.23 -8.91 0.34
CA LYS A 12 4.18 -8.71 1.80
C LYS A 12 5.48 -8.09 2.32
N ASN A 13 6.62 -8.63 1.90
CA ASN A 13 7.92 -8.11 2.32
C ASN A 13 8.16 -6.68 1.82
N SER A 14 7.73 -6.35 0.59
CA SER A 14 7.78 -4.97 0.09
C SER A 14 6.89 -4.01 0.91
N LEU A 15 5.69 -4.45 1.32
CA LEU A 15 4.81 -3.64 2.18
C LEU A 15 5.44 -3.40 3.56
N ASP A 16 6.10 -4.40 4.15
CA ASP A 16 6.77 -4.25 5.44
C ASP A 16 7.96 -3.29 5.36
N ILE A 17 8.78 -3.37 4.30
CA ILE A 17 9.87 -2.43 4.05
C ILE A 17 9.33 -1.01 3.84
N TRP A 18 8.24 -0.88 3.09
CA TRP A 18 7.60 0.42 2.84
C TRP A 18 7.12 1.06 4.14
N PHE A 19 6.55 0.28 5.04
CA PHE A 19 6.18 0.74 6.38
C PHE A 19 7.40 1.24 7.18
N GLN A 20 8.55 0.57 7.09
CA GLN A 20 9.78 1.04 7.74
C GLN A 20 10.27 2.38 7.17
N PHE A 21 10.23 2.58 5.84
CA PHE A 21 10.58 3.87 5.25
C PHE A 21 9.65 5.00 5.72
N MET A 22 8.35 4.72 5.86
CA MET A 22 7.41 5.69 6.43
C MET A 22 7.66 5.99 7.91
N LEU A 23 8.09 5.01 8.72
CA LEU A 23 8.47 5.23 10.12
C LEU A 23 9.72 6.13 10.23
N ASN A 24 10.67 5.93 9.33
CA ASN A 24 11.90 6.72 9.26
C ASN A 24 11.72 8.08 8.57
N GLN A 25 10.50 8.41 8.12
CA GLN A 25 10.18 9.60 7.33
C GLN A 25 11.02 9.73 6.04
N ASP A 26 11.50 8.61 5.50
CA ASP A 26 12.28 8.57 4.26
C ASP A 26 11.32 8.69 3.06
N PHE A 27 10.94 9.92 2.75
CA PHE A 27 9.98 10.21 1.69
C PHE A 27 10.44 9.72 0.32
N VAL A 28 11.73 9.85 0.01
CA VAL A 28 12.27 9.50 -1.32
C VAL A 28 12.17 7.99 -1.53
N GLN A 29 12.70 7.20 -0.59
CA GLN A 29 12.62 5.74 -0.70
C GLN A 29 11.18 5.25 -0.60
N SER A 30 10.36 5.88 0.26
CA SER A 30 8.95 5.54 0.40
C SER A 30 8.16 5.79 -0.89
N LYS A 31 8.43 6.88 -1.61
CA LYS A 31 7.80 7.17 -2.90
C LYS A 31 8.18 6.14 -3.96
N THR A 32 9.48 5.87 -4.11
CA THR A 32 9.97 4.91 -5.10
C THR A 32 9.42 3.51 -4.85
N LEU A 33 9.42 3.05 -3.60
CA LEU A 33 8.91 1.71 -3.28
C LEU A 33 7.39 1.60 -3.47
N LYS A 34 6.63 2.69 -3.23
CA LYS A 34 5.19 2.72 -3.53
C LYS A 34 4.93 2.46 -5.01
N GLU A 35 5.63 3.14 -5.91
CA GLU A 35 5.49 2.98 -7.37
C GLU A 35 5.81 1.54 -7.80
N GLU A 36 6.83 0.93 -7.20
CA GLU A 36 7.14 -0.49 -7.44
C GLU A 36 6.05 -1.44 -6.96
N ILE A 37 5.47 -1.20 -5.77
CA ILE A 37 4.38 -2.02 -5.23
C ILE A 37 3.16 -1.94 -6.13
N GLU A 38 2.78 -0.74 -6.59
CA GLU A 38 1.65 -0.52 -7.49
C GLU A 38 1.82 -1.27 -8.82
N SER A 39 3.04 -1.35 -9.34
CA SER A 39 3.34 -2.13 -10.56
C SER A 39 3.18 -3.65 -10.38
N LYS A 40 3.26 -4.15 -9.14
CA LYS A 40 3.22 -5.58 -8.79
C LYS A 40 1.85 -6.02 -8.26
N ILE A 41 1.12 -5.12 -7.58
CA ILE A 41 -0.10 -5.44 -6.85
C ILE A 41 -1.28 -5.75 -7.77
N SER A 42 -1.28 -5.20 -9.00
CA SER A 42 -2.24 -5.51 -10.06
C SER A 42 -2.23 -6.99 -10.47
N HIS A 43 -1.14 -7.72 -10.19
CA HIS A 43 -1.02 -9.14 -10.49
C HIS A 43 -1.56 -10.06 -9.38
N ILE A 44 -1.95 -9.50 -8.23
CA ILE A 44 -2.43 -10.27 -7.07
C ILE A 44 -3.78 -9.74 -6.53
N GLU A 45 -4.57 -9.08 -7.37
CA GLU A 45 -5.84 -8.42 -7.01
C GLU A 45 -6.83 -9.33 -6.26
N GLU A 46 -6.68 -10.65 -6.34
CA GLU A 46 -7.54 -11.61 -5.62
C GLU A 46 -7.17 -11.77 -4.11
N ASP A 47 -6.00 -11.32 -3.66
CA ASP A 47 -5.60 -11.42 -2.25
C ASP A 47 -6.08 -10.21 -1.44
N GLN A 48 -7.31 -10.34 -0.93
CA GLN A 48 -7.98 -9.30 -0.15
C GLN A 48 -7.19 -8.86 1.10
N GLN A 49 -6.35 -9.72 1.70
CA GLN A 49 -5.53 -9.31 2.86
C GLN A 49 -4.39 -8.39 2.44
N ILE A 50 -3.75 -8.67 1.31
CA ILE A 50 -2.66 -7.83 0.80
C ILE A 50 -3.21 -6.48 0.33
N LEU A 51 -4.34 -6.47 -0.38
CA LEU A 51 -5.00 -5.22 -0.77
C LEU A 51 -5.38 -4.36 0.44
N PHE A 52 -5.95 -4.98 1.47
CA PHE A 52 -6.27 -4.26 2.71
C PHE A 52 -5.03 -3.66 3.37
N TYR A 53 -3.95 -4.42 3.47
CA TYR A 53 -2.72 -3.92 4.08
C TYR A 53 -2.10 -2.77 3.26
N TYR A 54 -2.09 -2.89 1.94
CA TYR A 54 -1.67 -1.81 1.04
C TYR A 54 -2.51 -0.53 1.23
N SER A 55 -3.84 -0.63 1.28
CA SER A 55 -4.71 0.53 1.47
C SER A 55 -4.44 1.29 2.78
N LEU A 56 -4.15 0.57 3.87
CA LEU A 56 -3.77 1.19 5.14
C LEU A 56 -2.43 1.94 5.04
N LEU A 57 -1.46 1.36 4.35
CA LEU A 57 -0.14 1.94 4.18
C LEU A 57 -0.17 3.14 3.21
N ASP A 58 -0.99 3.10 2.15
CA ASP A 58 -1.19 4.24 1.24
C ASP A 58 -1.80 5.45 1.95
N PHE A 59 -2.76 5.22 2.85
CA PHE A 59 -3.28 6.28 3.71
C PHE A 59 -2.18 6.88 4.59
N ARG A 60 -1.38 6.05 5.26
CA ARG A 60 -0.24 6.53 6.07
C ARG A 60 0.75 7.33 5.23
N TYR A 61 1.04 6.88 4.00
CA TYR A 61 1.93 7.60 3.10
C TYR A 61 1.38 8.98 2.74
N LYS A 62 0.06 9.12 2.50
CA LYS A 62 -0.59 10.42 2.26
C LYS A 62 -0.45 11.35 3.45
N VAL A 63 -0.57 10.84 4.68
CA VAL A 63 -0.29 11.60 5.91
C VAL A 63 1.16 12.08 5.94
N LEU A 64 2.12 11.25 5.52
CA LEU A 64 3.53 11.63 5.47
C LEU A 64 3.80 12.67 4.36
N SER A 65 3.17 12.53 3.20
CA SER A 65 3.47 13.32 2.00
C SER A 65 2.75 14.66 1.92
N ASP A 66 1.52 14.74 2.45
CA ASP A 66 0.65 15.90 2.31
C ASP A 66 -0.36 15.97 3.47
N SER A 67 0.17 16.06 4.70
CA SER A 67 -0.63 16.08 5.93
C SER A 67 -1.68 17.19 6.00
N MET A 68 -1.55 18.24 5.18
CA MET A 68 -2.46 19.40 5.15
C MET A 68 -3.64 19.24 4.16
N ASN A 69 -3.65 18.20 3.30
CA ASN A 69 -4.71 17.97 2.28
C ASN A 69 -5.49 16.66 2.44
N ILE A 70 -5.43 16.01 3.61
CA ILE A 70 -6.19 14.77 3.83
C ILE A 70 -7.70 15.11 3.90
N SER A 71 -8.47 14.70 2.89
CA SER A 71 -9.92 14.88 2.83
C SER A 71 -10.68 13.71 3.49
N HIS A 72 -11.95 13.93 3.78
CA HIS A 72 -12.84 12.90 4.33
C HIS A 72 -12.99 11.67 3.41
N ASP A 73 -12.88 11.85 2.09
CA ASP A 73 -13.05 10.78 1.09
C ASP A 73 -12.00 9.67 1.22
N GLU A 74 -10.82 9.99 1.75
CA GLU A 74 -9.74 9.02 2.00
C GLU A 74 -10.07 8.06 3.15
N PHE A 75 -10.83 8.53 4.15
CA PHE A 75 -11.34 7.67 5.22
C PHE A 75 -12.47 6.77 4.71
N VAL A 76 -13.33 7.28 3.81
CA VAL A 76 -14.42 6.50 3.18
C VAL A 76 -13.88 5.28 2.41
N LYS A 77 -12.71 5.39 1.77
CA LYS A 77 -12.05 4.25 1.10
C LYS A 77 -11.68 3.15 2.09
N ILE A 78 -11.15 3.50 3.26
CA ILE A 78 -10.77 2.54 4.30
C ILE A 78 -12.03 1.88 4.87
N ASP A 79 -13.05 2.68 5.20
CA ASP A 79 -14.31 2.19 5.75
C ASP A 79 -15.05 1.25 4.79
N SER A 80 -14.99 1.52 3.48
CA SER A 80 -15.58 0.66 2.45
C SER A 80 -14.95 -0.74 2.43
N ILE A 81 -13.64 -0.85 2.74
CA ILE A 81 -12.96 -2.15 2.80
C ILE A 81 -13.32 -2.91 4.09
N VAL A 82 -13.46 -2.19 5.21
CA VAL A 82 -13.84 -2.78 6.50
C VAL A 82 -15.31 -3.22 6.51
N SER A 83 -16.21 -2.45 5.89
CA SER A 83 -17.64 -2.75 5.84
C SER A 83 -18.00 -3.94 4.96
N LEU A 84 -17.10 -4.40 4.08
CA LEU A 84 -17.26 -5.62 3.28
C LEU A 84 -16.90 -6.91 4.04
N ARG A 85 -16.48 -6.81 5.31
CA ARG A 85 -16.12 -7.94 6.19
C ARG A 85 -17.20 -8.30 7.23
N LEU A 86 -18.30 -7.55 7.31
CA LEU A 86 -19.46 -7.83 8.17
C LEU A 86 -20.61 -8.42 7.34
#